data_AF-A0AAU5S834-F1
#
_entry.id   AF-A0AAU5S834-F1
#
_cell.length_a   1.000
_cell.length_b   1.000
_cell.length_c   1.000
_cell.angle_alpha   90.00
_cell.angle_beta   90.00
_cell.angle_gamma   90.00
#
_symmetry.space_group_name_H-M   'P 1'
#
loop_
_entity.id
_entity.type
_entity.pdbx_description
1 polymer ?
#
loop_
_entity_poly.entity_id
_entity_poly.type
_entity_poly.pdbx_seq_one_letter_code
_entity_poly.pdbx_strand_id
1 'polypeptide(L)'
;MSSDQPHTGTEPDMPPPGHSIAAHRVLGWCVTCPGHTFTDEALAWRAADTRAQRLREEALQANPQAASSWISVTSEDTRCPECGEQTLTTVSVHLVQPDEGPPRHIGGWALCAGCGATPHPLWEPDRG
;
A
#
# COMPACT_ATOMS: atom_id res chain seq x y z
N MET A 1 13.35 47.83 -10.79
CA MET A 1 12.03 47.39 -11.28
C MET A 1 12.12 45.88 -11.42
N SER A 2 11.41 45.18 -10.55
CA SER A 2 11.21 43.72 -10.56
C SER A 2 10.44 43.24 -11.79
N SER A 3 10.42 41.91 -11.95
CA SER A 3 9.57 41.05 -12.79
C SER A 3 10.42 40.28 -13.82
N ASP A 4 10.36 38.95 -13.97
CA ASP A 4 9.45 37.91 -13.46
C ASP A 4 10.21 36.57 -13.42
N GLN A 5 10.03 35.77 -12.36
CA GLN A 5 10.30 34.33 -12.40
C GLN A 5 9.02 33.60 -12.82
N PRO A 6 9.05 32.65 -13.76
CA PRO A 6 7.99 31.67 -13.86
C PRO A 6 8.27 30.52 -12.89
N HIS A 7 7.39 30.38 -11.90
CA HIS A 7 7.18 29.14 -11.18
C HIS A 7 6.66 28.08 -12.16
N THR A 8 7.39 26.97 -12.34
CA THR A 8 6.83 25.73 -12.89
C THR A 8 7.12 24.62 -11.91
N GLY A 9 6.04 24.08 -11.32
CA GLY A 9 6.09 22.99 -10.36
C GLY A 9 6.84 21.80 -10.94
N THR A 10 7.82 21.31 -10.18
CA THR A 10 8.54 20.08 -10.49
C THR A 10 7.57 18.93 -10.27
N GLU A 11 6.96 18.42 -11.34
CA GLU A 11 6.57 17.02 -11.39
C GLU A 11 7.76 16.17 -10.90
N PRO A 12 7.57 15.16 -10.05
CA PRO A 12 8.66 14.32 -9.63
C PRO A 12 9.29 13.69 -10.87
N ASP A 13 10.52 14.11 -11.15
CA ASP A 13 11.29 13.73 -12.33
C ASP A 13 11.29 12.19 -12.44
N MET A 14 10.49 11.68 -13.39
CA MET A 14 10.31 10.25 -13.54
C MET A 14 11.62 9.68 -14.08
N PRO A 15 12.24 8.71 -13.40
CA PRO A 15 13.56 8.27 -13.81
C PRO A 15 13.47 7.55 -15.17
N PRO A 16 14.55 7.57 -15.97
CA PRO A 16 14.55 6.97 -17.30
C PRO A 16 14.18 5.48 -17.27
N PRO A 17 13.65 4.91 -18.37
CA PRO A 17 13.43 3.48 -18.47
C PRO A 17 14.69 2.68 -18.09
N GLY A 18 14.53 1.63 -17.26
CA GLY A 18 15.64 0.84 -16.72
C GLY A 18 16.12 1.29 -15.33
N HIS A 19 15.59 2.37 -14.79
CA HIS A 19 15.81 2.78 -13.40
C HIS A 19 14.70 2.28 -12.47
N SER A 20 15.06 2.04 -11.21
CA SER A 20 14.10 1.69 -10.17
C SER A 20 13.41 2.94 -9.63
N ILE A 21 12.15 3.14 -10.03
CA ILE A 21 11.31 4.24 -9.50
C ILE A 21 11.21 4.18 -7.98
N ALA A 22 11.08 2.98 -7.41
CA ALA A 22 11.00 2.78 -5.96
C ALA A 22 12.28 3.26 -5.25
N ALA A 23 13.45 2.93 -5.81
CA ALA A 23 14.72 3.34 -5.24
C ALA A 23 14.92 4.86 -5.36
N HIS A 24 14.54 5.48 -6.48
CA HIS A 24 14.56 6.94 -6.58
C HIS A 24 13.64 7.63 -5.56
N ARG A 25 12.47 7.06 -5.27
CA ARG A 25 11.56 7.63 -4.25
C ARG A 25 12.09 7.52 -2.83
N VAL A 26 12.77 6.41 -2.49
CA VAL A 26 13.18 6.14 -1.10
C VAL A 26 14.64 6.54 -0.83
N LEU A 27 15.53 6.28 -1.78
CA LEU A 27 16.98 6.46 -1.66
C LEU A 27 17.50 7.68 -2.44
N GLY A 28 16.73 8.18 -3.41
CA GLY A 28 17.13 9.26 -4.32
C GLY A 28 17.90 8.80 -5.56
N TRP A 29 18.27 7.52 -5.64
CA TRP A 29 19.07 6.92 -6.73
C TRP A 29 18.80 5.40 -6.83
N CYS A 30 19.31 4.75 -7.88
CA CYS A 30 19.31 3.29 -8.03
C CYS A 30 20.63 2.79 -8.64
N VAL A 31 20.83 1.47 -8.74
CA VAL A 31 22.02 0.85 -9.34
C VAL A 31 22.28 1.26 -10.79
N THR A 32 21.24 1.67 -11.52
CA THR A 32 21.38 2.16 -12.90
C THR A 32 21.92 3.60 -12.95
N CYS A 33 21.93 4.32 -11.83
CA CYS A 33 22.52 5.67 -11.75
C CYS A 33 24.06 5.62 -11.79
N PRO A 34 24.72 6.60 -12.43
CA PRO A 34 26.17 6.68 -12.44
C PRO A 34 26.77 6.71 -11.03
N GLY A 35 27.80 5.90 -10.79
CA GLY A 35 28.54 5.90 -9.52
C GLY A 35 27.93 5.04 -8.41
N HIS A 36 26.89 4.26 -8.70
CA HIS A 36 26.24 3.38 -7.73
C HIS A 36 26.37 1.91 -8.14
N THR A 37 26.56 1.04 -7.16
CA THR A 37 26.58 -0.42 -7.39
C THR A 37 25.34 -1.08 -6.81
N PHE A 38 25.08 -2.32 -7.23
CA PHE A 38 24.01 -3.14 -6.67
C PHE A 38 24.18 -3.33 -5.15
N THR A 39 25.43 -3.53 -4.70
CA THR A 39 25.74 -3.70 -3.28
C THR A 39 25.43 -2.43 -2.49
N ASP A 40 25.75 -1.26 -3.03
CA ASP A 40 25.41 0.01 -2.39
C ASP A 40 23.90 0.14 -2.25
N GLU A 41 23.14 -0.17 -3.31
CA GLU A 41 21.67 -0.05 -3.29
C GLU A 41 21.08 -1.01 -2.26
N ALA A 42 21.56 -2.25 -2.21
CA ALA A 42 21.13 -3.25 -1.24
C ALA A 42 21.41 -2.84 0.21
N LEU A 43 22.58 -2.25 0.49
CA LEU A 43 22.92 -1.74 1.82
C LEU A 43 22.06 -0.53 2.19
N ALA A 44 21.81 0.37 1.24
CA ALA A 44 20.94 1.52 1.44
C ALA A 44 19.49 1.11 1.75
N TRP A 45 18.96 0.11 1.04
CA TRP A 45 17.65 -0.48 1.36
C TRP A 45 17.60 -1.10 2.75
N ARG A 46 18.65 -1.85 3.16
CA ARG A 46 18.72 -2.40 4.51
C ARG A 46 18.73 -1.30 5.58
N ALA A 47 19.48 -0.22 5.33
CA ALA A 47 19.52 0.93 6.25
C ALA A 47 18.15 1.65 6.32
N ALA A 48 17.47 1.80 5.19
CA ALA A 48 16.12 2.36 5.12
C ALA A 48 15.11 1.50 5.88
N ASP A 49 15.14 0.18 5.70
CA ASP A 49 14.25 -0.74 6.43
C ASP A 49 14.55 -0.74 7.93
N THR A 50 15.83 -0.76 8.32
CA THR A 50 16.23 -0.66 9.74
C THR A 50 15.72 0.64 10.38
N ARG A 51 15.78 1.76 9.65
CA ARG A 51 15.22 3.04 10.11
C ARG A 51 13.70 2.96 10.24
N ALA A 52 13.02 2.40 9.25
CA ALA A 52 11.56 2.23 9.28
C ALA A 52 11.11 1.34 10.44
N GLN A 53 11.85 0.25 10.73
CA GLN A 53 11.60 -0.62 11.87
C GLN A 53 11.73 0.15 13.20
N ARG A 54 12.80 0.91 13.38
CA ARG A 54 12.99 1.73 14.59
C ARG A 54 11.87 2.74 14.79
N LEU A 55 11.47 3.45 13.74
CA LEU A 55 10.36 4.41 13.82
C LEU A 55 9.03 3.72 14.17
N ARG A 56 8.78 2.51 13.65
CA ARG A 56 7.61 1.71 14.02
C ARG A 56 7.66 1.32 15.49
N GLU A 57 8.82 0.86 15.99
CA GLU A 57 9.00 0.51 17.41
C GLU A 57 8.81 1.72 18.32
N GLU A 58 9.39 2.87 17.99
CA GLU A 58 9.20 4.13 18.71
C GLU A 58 7.73 4.56 18.73
N ALA A 59 7.03 4.44 17.59
CA ALA A 59 5.59 4.74 17.50
C ALA A 59 4.74 3.79 18.37
N LEU A 60 5.08 2.50 18.41
CA LEU A 60 4.42 1.51 19.27
C LEU A 60 4.71 1.76 20.76
N GLN A 61 5.92 2.19 21.10
CA GLN A 61 6.25 2.59 22.47
C GLN A 61 5.50 3.86 22.89
N ALA A 62 5.36 4.83 21.99
CA ALA A 62 4.63 6.07 22.24
C ALA A 62 3.11 5.85 22.33
N ASN A 63 2.58 4.88 21.60
CA ASN A 63 1.18 4.47 21.68
C ASN A 63 1.05 2.94 21.79
N PRO A 64 1.19 2.38 23.01
CA PRO A 64 1.06 0.94 23.22
C PRO A 64 -0.32 0.38 22.86
N GLN A 65 -1.37 1.22 22.88
CA GLN A 65 -2.72 0.82 22.46
C GLN A 65 -2.81 0.61 20.94
N ALA A 66 -1.95 1.25 20.14
CA ALA A 66 -1.84 0.92 18.71
C ALA A 66 -1.34 -0.52 18.50
N ALA A 67 -0.52 -1.05 19.41
CA ALA A 67 -0.08 -2.45 19.39
C ALA A 67 -1.22 -3.44 19.71
N SER A 68 -2.29 -2.96 20.35
CA SER A 68 -3.49 -3.76 20.59
C SER A 68 -4.48 -3.75 19.43
N SER A 69 -4.16 -3.09 18.31
CA SER A 69 -4.94 -3.25 17.08
C SER A 69 -4.58 -4.57 16.37
N TRP A 70 -5.57 -5.23 15.77
CA TRP A 70 -5.36 -6.46 15.01
C TRP A 70 -6.15 -6.45 13.72
N ILE A 71 -5.69 -7.27 12.77
CA ILE A 71 -6.42 -7.52 11.54
C ILE A 71 -7.37 -8.69 11.75
N SER A 72 -8.66 -8.48 11.50
CA SER A 72 -9.60 -9.57 11.30
C SER A 72 -9.89 -9.73 9.81
N VAL A 73 -9.99 -10.98 9.36
CA VAL A 73 -10.30 -11.32 7.98
C VAL A 73 -11.57 -12.15 8.01
N THR A 74 -12.57 -11.73 7.25
CA THR A 74 -13.82 -12.47 7.05
C THR A 74 -13.92 -12.91 5.61
N SER A 75 -14.50 -14.09 5.39
CA SER A 75 -14.77 -14.62 4.05
C SER A 75 -16.24 -14.98 3.93
N GLU A 76 -16.86 -14.53 2.85
CA GLU A 76 -18.26 -14.78 2.53
C GLU A 76 -18.37 -15.36 1.12
N ASP A 77 -19.19 -16.38 1.00
CA ASP A 77 -19.42 -17.09 -0.24
C ASP A 77 -20.82 -16.73 -0.76
N THR A 78 -20.87 -16.13 -1.95
CA THR A 78 -22.11 -15.77 -2.62
C THR A 78 -22.15 -16.36 -4.02
N ARG A 79 -23.35 -16.52 -4.60
CA ARG A 79 -23.45 -16.93 -6.00
C ARG A 79 -22.83 -15.86 -6.90
N CYS A 80 -21.93 -16.25 -7.79
CA CYS A 80 -21.27 -15.32 -8.70
C CYS A 80 -22.31 -14.62 -9.59
N PRO A 81 -22.37 -13.28 -9.61
CA PRO A 81 -23.33 -12.54 -10.43
C PRO A 81 -23.00 -12.62 -11.93
N GLU A 82 -21.74 -12.85 -12.29
CA GLU A 82 -21.29 -12.94 -13.69
C GLU A 82 -21.65 -14.27 -14.32
N CYS A 83 -21.23 -15.39 -13.72
CA CYS A 83 -21.46 -16.71 -14.30
C CYS A 83 -22.69 -17.44 -13.75
N GLY A 84 -23.25 -17.03 -12.60
CA GLY A 84 -24.42 -17.65 -11.97
C GLY A 84 -24.22 -19.05 -11.40
N GLU A 85 -23.16 -19.75 -11.80
CA GLU A 85 -22.98 -21.20 -11.57
C GLU A 85 -22.03 -21.52 -10.41
N GLN A 86 -21.07 -20.64 -10.12
CA GLN A 86 -20.03 -20.88 -9.12
C GLN A 86 -20.10 -19.87 -7.98
N THR A 87 -19.39 -20.18 -6.91
CA THR A 87 -19.27 -19.31 -5.75
C THR A 87 -18.23 -18.22 -6.01
N LEU A 88 -18.62 -16.97 -5.76
CA LEU A 88 -17.74 -15.82 -5.61
C LEU A 88 -17.36 -15.73 -4.13
N THR A 89 -16.11 -16.02 -3.82
CA THR A 89 -15.57 -15.88 -2.46
C THR A 89 -15.09 -14.44 -2.29
N THR A 90 -15.71 -13.72 -1.35
CA THR A 90 -15.37 -12.36 -0.97
C THR A 90 -14.60 -12.40 0.34
N VAL A 91 -13.44 -11.77 0.37
CA VAL A 91 -12.58 -11.65 1.55
C VAL A 91 -12.52 -10.19 1.94
N SER A 92 -12.97 -9.88 3.14
CA SER A 92 -12.94 -8.54 3.73
C SER A 92 -11.89 -8.48 4.82
N VAL A 93 -11.10 -7.41 4.83
CA VAL A 93 -10.04 -7.15 5.78
C VAL A 93 -10.46 -5.97 6.64
N HIS A 94 -10.50 -6.18 7.95
CA HIS A 94 -10.89 -5.17 8.92
C HIS A 94 -9.74 -4.90 9.89
N LEU A 95 -9.53 -3.62 10.19
CA LEU A 95 -8.72 -3.21 11.32
C LEU A 95 -9.61 -3.13 12.56
N VAL A 96 -9.29 -3.91 13.57
CA VAL A 96 -9.91 -3.82 14.88
C VAL A 96 -9.01 -3.02 15.78
N GLN A 97 -9.51 -1.91 16.30
CA GLN A 97 -8.84 -1.08 17.30
C GLN A 97 -9.66 -1.18 18.59
N PRO A 98 -9.09 -1.68 19.70
CA PRO A 98 -9.79 -1.67 20.98
C PRO A 98 -10.07 -0.21 21.35
N ASP A 99 -11.27 0.04 21.87
CA ASP A 99 -11.78 1.35 22.29
C ASP A 99 -12.22 2.34 21.18
N GLU A 100 -12.01 2.03 19.89
CA GLU A 100 -12.49 2.88 18.77
C GLU A 100 -13.84 2.43 18.18
N GLY A 101 -14.50 1.44 18.80
CA GLY A 101 -15.81 0.95 18.38
C GLY A 101 -15.74 -0.22 17.39
N PRO A 102 -16.66 -0.32 16.41
CA PRO A 102 -16.74 -1.49 15.53
C PRO A 102 -15.51 -1.59 14.58
N PRO A 103 -15.16 -2.81 14.12
CA PRO A 103 -14.05 -3.01 13.17
C PRO A 103 -14.17 -2.14 11.92
N ARG A 104 -13.11 -1.40 11.58
CA ARG A 104 -13.06 -0.56 10.38
C ARG A 104 -12.67 -1.40 9.17
N HIS A 105 -13.48 -1.44 8.13
CA HIS A 105 -13.11 -2.07 6.86
C HIS A 105 -11.96 -1.30 6.21
N ILE A 106 -10.86 -1.99 5.90
CA ILE A 106 -9.65 -1.37 5.32
C ILE A 106 -9.34 -1.86 3.90
N GLY A 107 -10.08 -2.87 3.41
CA GLY A 107 -9.93 -3.39 2.07
C GLY A 107 -10.40 -4.84 1.98
N GLY A 108 -10.31 -5.40 0.80
CA GLY A 108 -10.74 -6.76 0.55
C GLY A 108 -10.52 -7.14 -0.91
N TRP A 109 -10.78 -8.40 -1.23
CA TRP A 109 -10.80 -8.89 -2.60
C TRP A 109 -11.91 -9.92 -2.76
N ALA A 110 -12.35 -10.14 -3.99
CA ALA A 110 -13.22 -11.27 -4.29
C ALA A 110 -12.69 -12.05 -5.49
N LEU A 111 -13.01 -13.33 -5.57
CA LEU A 111 -12.65 -14.18 -6.70
C LEU A 111 -13.69 -15.28 -6.91
N CYS A 112 -14.16 -15.41 -8.14
CA CYS A 112 -14.89 -16.59 -8.58
C CYS A 112 -13.90 -17.56 -9.23
N ALA A 113 -13.68 -18.72 -8.62
CA ALA A 113 -12.76 -19.74 -9.16
C ALA A 113 -13.19 -20.32 -10.52
N GLY A 114 -14.49 -20.22 -10.86
CA GLY A 114 -15.02 -20.72 -12.14
C GLY A 114 -14.69 -19.84 -13.35
N CYS A 115 -15.11 -18.58 -13.32
CA CYS A 115 -14.95 -17.65 -14.45
C CYS A 115 -13.81 -16.64 -14.26
N GLY A 116 -13.14 -16.64 -13.11
CA GLY A 116 -12.06 -15.69 -12.80
C GLY A 116 -12.54 -14.28 -12.46
N ALA A 117 -13.84 -14.07 -12.24
CA ALA A 117 -14.36 -12.76 -11.86
C ALA A 117 -13.77 -12.30 -10.51
N THR A 118 -13.11 -11.15 -10.51
CA THR A 118 -12.72 -10.37 -9.32
C THR A 118 -13.63 -9.13 -9.28
N PRO A 119 -13.89 -8.48 -8.12
CA PRO A 119 -15.11 -7.69 -7.97
C PRO A 119 -15.22 -6.56 -9.01
N HIS A 120 -16.35 -6.59 -9.72
CA HIS A 120 -16.96 -5.51 -10.48
C HIS A 120 -17.43 -4.41 -9.49
N PRO A 121 -17.42 -3.10 -9.84
CA PRO A 121 -17.41 -1.92 -8.93
C PRO A 121 -18.56 -1.69 -7.92
N LEU A 122 -19.43 -2.66 -7.63
CA LEU A 122 -20.57 -2.49 -6.71
C LEU A 122 -20.28 -2.80 -5.22
N TRP A 123 -19.03 -3.13 -4.87
CA TRP A 123 -18.63 -3.43 -3.49
C TRP A 123 -17.57 -2.48 -2.91
N GLU A 124 -17.36 -1.32 -3.53
CA GLU A 124 -16.84 -0.20 -2.75
C GLU A 124 -17.91 0.17 -1.70
N PRO A 125 -17.55 0.30 -0.41
CA PRO A 125 -18.51 0.72 0.60
C PRO A 125 -19.07 2.08 0.20
N ASP A 126 -20.39 2.21 0.26
CA ASP A 126 -21.10 3.47 0.08
C ASP A 126 -20.42 4.51 0.99
N ARG A 127 -19.72 5.48 0.39
CA ARG A 127 -19.23 6.65 1.10
C ARG A 127 -20.41 7.58 1.31
N GLY A 128 -21.25 7.24 2.29
CA GLY A 128 -22.21 8.17 2.90
C GLY A 128 -21.50 9.30 3.63
#